data_AF-A0A1V2M5M9-F1
#
_entry.id   AF-A0A1V2M5M9-F1
#
_cell.length_a   1.000
_cell.length_b   1.000
_cell.length_c   1.000
_cell.angle_alpha   90.00
_cell.angle_beta   90.00
_cell.angle_gamma   90.00
#
_symmetry.space_group_name_H-M   'P 1'
#
loop_
_entity.id
_entity.type
_entity.pdbx_description
1 polymer ?
#
loop_
_entity_poly.entity_id
_entity_poly.type
_entity_poly.pdbx_seq_one_letter_code
_entity_poly.pdbx_strand_id
1 'polypeptide(L)'
;MRINFQLPTTNSSFVTPYQTKWDINLKYKDKENLTAEEREMSMYIEQYESDKKSNKLFQIDAKLKNGEVLTEEEKEFLKEHNPDLYEKLKEIEKEREEMKEKLDKADSKEEVEKIKSEEMNEFAAEVKNVGRSSLPVSQKMEAIEQIGRRMQGALDEYNKFTKSEKYSKLPLKEDEEEKKKKGVADIISGNNKNNIQPSNDNLVVEEQPDVDTPAMQKFLKSELTI
;
A
#
# COMPACT_ATOMS: atom_id res chain seq x y z
N MET A 1 50.49 -32.45 -2.58
CA MET A 1 49.95 -31.25 -3.28
C MET A 1 48.76 -30.76 -2.48
N ARG A 2 48.86 -29.61 -1.80
CA ARG A 2 47.72 -28.98 -1.12
C ARG A 2 47.14 -27.97 -2.09
N ILE A 3 45.91 -28.20 -2.54
CA ILE A 3 45.19 -27.28 -3.43
C ILE A 3 44.37 -26.38 -2.51
N ASN A 4 44.80 -25.13 -2.34
CA ASN A 4 44.04 -24.13 -1.59
C ASN A 4 42.82 -23.73 -2.42
N PHE A 5 41.64 -24.17 -2.02
CA PHE A 5 40.38 -23.66 -2.54
C PHE A 5 40.02 -22.40 -1.75
N GLN A 6 40.42 -21.25 -2.27
CA GLN A 6 39.90 -19.97 -1.81
C GLN A 6 38.51 -19.80 -2.42
N LEU A 7 37.45 -19.86 -1.60
CA LEU A 7 36.11 -19.53 -2.07
C LEU A 7 36.06 -18.04 -2.44
N PRO A 8 35.56 -17.66 -3.63
CA PRO A 8 35.38 -16.27 -3.97
C PRO A 8 34.25 -15.69 -3.11
N THR A 9 34.62 -14.82 -2.19
CA THR A 9 33.71 -13.87 -1.57
C THR A 9 33.39 -12.80 -2.59
N THR A 10 32.15 -12.72 -3.07
CA THR A 10 31.31 -11.50 -3.09
C THR A 10 30.08 -11.66 -4.00
N ASN A 11 29.04 -10.94 -3.59
CA ASN A 11 27.86 -10.50 -4.34
C ASN A 11 27.99 -10.41 -5.88
N SER A 12 26.82 -10.65 -6.50
CA SER A 12 26.32 -10.00 -7.73
C SER A 12 26.50 -10.73 -9.07
N SER A 13 25.34 -11.20 -9.55
CA SER A 13 24.80 -11.00 -10.91
C SER A 13 25.54 -11.57 -12.13
N PHE A 14 26.06 -12.80 -12.10
CA PHE A 14 26.26 -13.58 -13.34
C PHE A 14 25.99 -15.06 -13.09
N VAL A 15 24.77 -15.52 -13.40
CA VAL A 15 24.51 -16.96 -13.60
C VAL A 15 25.12 -17.32 -14.96
N THR A 16 26.15 -18.16 -14.96
CA THR A 16 26.84 -18.55 -16.19
C THR A 16 26.03 -19.63 -16.93
N PRO A 17 26.08 -19.69 -18.28
CA PRO A 17 25.34 -20.69 -19.07
C PRO A 17 25.75 -22.15 -18.79
N TYR A 18 26.83 -22.38 -18.04
CA TYR A 18 27.22 -23.70 -17.55
C TYR A 18 26.39 -24.15 -16.34
N GLN A 19 25.97 -23.24 -15.45
CA GLN A 19 25.07 -23.59 -14.33
C GLN A 19 23.72 -24.11 -14.85
N THR A 20 23.15 -23.47 -15.87
CA THR A 20 21.83 -23.83 -16.41
C THR A 20 21.77 -25.23 -17.02
N LYS A 21 22.84 -25.72 -17.65
CA LYS A 21 22.89 -27.08 -18.22
C LYS A 21 23.01 -28.17 -17.15
N TRP A 22 23.70 -27.90 -16.04
CA TRP A 22 23.82 -28.82 -14.91
C TRP A 22 22.56 -28.84 -14.05
N ASP A 23 21.93 -27.67 -13.83
CA ASP A 23 20.67 -27.52 -13.10
C ASP A 23 19.54 -28.33 -13.76
N ILE A 24 19.47 -28.32 -15.10
CA ILE A 24 18.51 -29.12 -15.86
C ILE A 24 18.83 -30.61 -15.74
N ASN A 25 20.10 -31.02 -15.84
CA ASN A 25 20.46 -32.44 -15.82
C ASN A 25 20.23 -33.09 -14.43
N LEU A 26 20.52 -32.39 -13.33
CA LEU A 26 20.25 -32.92 -11.98
C LEU A 26 18.76 -32.96 -11.62
N LYS A 27 17.96 -31.99 -12.10
CA LYS A 27 16.51 -31.91 -11.80
C LYS A 27 15.70 -33.12 -12.34
N TYR A 28 16.20 -33.79 -13.38
CA TYR A 28 15.55 -34.94 -14.02
C TYR A 28 16.30 -36.27 -13.84
N LYS A 29 17.36 -36.33 -13.02
CA LYS A 29 18.12 -37.57 -12.75
C LYS A 29 17.50 -38.31 -11.56
N ASP A 30 17.33 -39.63 -11.66
CA ASP A 30 16.82 -40.46 -10.55
C ASP A 30 17.66 -40.24 -9.28
N LYS A 31 17.02 -39.72 -8.22
CA LYS A 31 17.68 -39.33 -6.96
C LYS A 31 18.44 -40.48 -6.27
N GLU A 32 18.15 -41.72 -6.64
CA GLU A 32 18.80 -42.92 -6.08
C GLU A 32 20.21 -43.15 -6.63
N ASN A 33 20.55 -42.66 -7.83
CA ASN A 33 21.84 -42.89 -8.51
C ASN A 33 22.75 -41.64 -8.58
N LEU A 34 22.57 -40.68 -7.67
CA LEU A 34 23.44 -39.52 -7.55
C LEU A 34 24.76 -39.89 -6.85
N THR A 35 25.89 -39.44 -7.38
CA THR A 35 27.18 -39.50 -6.68
C THR A 35 27.15 -38.60 -5.43
N ALA A 36 28.08 -38.77 -4.49
CA ALA A 36 28.14 -37.93 -3.29
C ALA A 36 28.25 -36.42 -3.64
N GLU A 37 29.05 -36.07 -4.63
CA GLU A 37 29.22 -34.71 -5.13
C GLU A 37 27.94 -34.19 -5.82
N GLU A 38 27.23 -35.02 -6.58
CA GLU A 38 25.97 -34.65 -7.22
C GLU A 38 24.83 -34.46 -6.18
N ARG A 39 24.82 -35.24 -5.09
CA ARG A 39 23.88 -35.03 -3.98
C ARG A 39 24.12 -33.71 -3.26
N GLU A 40 25.39 -33.40 -2.97
CA GLU A 40 25.76 -32.14 -2.34
C GLU A 40 25.38 -30.94 -3.23
N MET A 41 25.67 -31.00 -4.53
CA MET A 41 25.21 -29.97 -5.47
C MET A 41 23.69 -29.87 -5.57
N SER A 42 22.96 -30.99 -5.56
CA SER A 42 21.49 -30.98 -5.55
C SER A 42 20.93 -30.25 -4.33
N MET A 43 21.52 -30.47 -3.14
CA MET A 43 21.11 -29.77 -1.92
C MET A 43 21.37 -28.26 -2.03
N TYR A 44 22.52 -27.86 -2.59
CA TYR A 44 22.82 -26.44 -2.83
C TYR A 44 21.83 -25.78 -3.81
N ILE A 45 21.46 -26.46 -4.89
CA ILE A 45 20.48 -25.97 -5.86
C ILE A 45 19.10 -25.83 -5.21
N GLU A 46 18.65 -26.86 -4.47
CA GLU A 46 17.36 -26.83 -3.78
C GLU A 46 17.29 -25.70 -2.74
N GLN A 47 18.37 -25.51 -1.97
CA GLN A 47 18.48 -24.40 -1.04
C GLN A 47 18.43 -23.05 -1.77
N TYR A 48 19.18 -22.89 -2.86
CA TYR A 48 19.17 -21.66 -3.64
C TYR A 48 17.78 -21.35 -4.23
N GLU A 49 17.08 -22.35 -4.78
CA GLU A 49 15.72 -22.18 -5.29
C GLU A 49 14.73 -21.82 -4.16
N SER A 50 14.85 -22.46 -2.99
CA SER A 50 14.05 -22.16 -1.80
C SER A 50 14.28 -20.72 -1.32
N ASP A 51 15.53 -20.30 -1.21
CA ASP A 51 15.90 -18.94 -0.77
C ASP A 51 15.41 -17.89 -1.77
N LYS A 52 15.54 -18.16 -3.08
CA LYS A 52 15.02 -17.30 -4.14
C LYS A 52 13.50 -17.16 -4.05
N LYS A 53 12.77 -18.27 -3.84
CA LYS A 53 11.32 -18.27 -3.66
C LYS A 53 10.91 -17.46 -2.43
N SER A 54 11.55 -17.71 -1.29
CA SER A 54 11.29 -17.01 -0.03
C SER A 54 11.53 -15.50 -0.16
N ASN A 55 12.65 -15.10 -0.78
CA ASN A 55 12.97 -13.70 -1.03
C ASN A 55 11.92 -13.02 -1.93
N LYS A 56 11.43 -13.69 -2.99
CA LYS A 56 10.40 -13.12 -3.85
C LYS A 56 9.06 -12.97 -3.12
N LEU A 57 8.66 -13.94 -2.29
CA LEU A 57 7.47 -13.82 -1.44
C LEU A 57 7.61 -12.66 -0.45
N PHE A 58 8.77 -12.50 0.18
CA PHE A 58 9.04 -11.40 1.10
C PHE A 58 8.94 -10.03 0.41
N GLN A 59 9.44 -9.89 -0.82
CA GLN A 59 9.32 -8.64 -1.59
C GLN A 59 7.86 -8.32 -1.93
N ILE A 60 7.08 -9.32 -2.36
CA ILE A 60 5.64 -9.17 -2.60
C ILE A 60 4.93 -8.75 -1.31
N ASP A 61 5.28 -9.38 -0.19
CA ASP A 61 4.72 -9.07 1.12
C ASP A 61 4.97 -7.62 1.53
N ALA A 62 6.21 -7.15 1.36
CA ALA A 62 6.61 -5.78 1.64
C ALA A 62 5.85 -4.77 0.76
N LYS A 63 5.69 -5.06 -0.53
CA LYS A 63 4.88 -4.23 -1.44
C LYS A 63 3.45 -4.08 -0.97
N LEU A 64 2.80 -5.19 -0.60
CA LEU A 64 1.42 -5.17 -0.11
C LEU A 64 1.28 -4.39 1.20
N LYS A 65 2.25 -4.51 2.10
CA LYS A 65 2.29 -3.72 3.34
C LYS A 65 2.44 -2.22 3.09
N ASN A 66 3.16 -1.84 2.04
CA ASN A 66 3.32 -0.45 1.64
C ASN A 66 2.15 0.09 0.81
N GLY A 67 1.14 -0.75 0.49
CA GLY A 67 0.04 -0.35 -0.38
C GLY A 67 0.46 -0.20 -1.85
N GLU A 68 1.53 -0.85 -2.30
CA GLU A 68 1.95 -0.84 -3.70
C GLU A 68 1.11 -1.81 -4.55
N VAL A 69 0.97 -1.50 -5.84
CA VAL A 69 0.30 -2.38 -6.80
C VAL A 69 1.29 -3.45 -7.26
N LEU A 70 0.86 -4.72 -7.20
CA LEU A 70 1.66 -5.83 -7.72
C LEU A 70 1.64 -5.86 -9.25
N THR A 71 2.78 -6.19 -9.83
CA THR A 71 2.89 -6.47 -11.27
C THR A 71 2.22 -7.81 -11.61
N GLU A 72 1.80 -8.00 -12.85
CA GLU A 72 1.14 -9.25 -13.28
C GLU A 72 2.03 -10.49 -13.03
N GLU A 73 3.35 -10.37 -13.24
CA GLU A 73 4.31 -11.44 -12.93
C GLU A 73 4.37 -11.79 -11.43
N GLU A 74 4.17 -10.80 -10.55
CA GLU A 74 4.11 -11.00 -9.10
C GLU A 74 2.79 -11.65 -8.69
N LYS A 75 1.68 -11.28 -9.33
CA LYS A 75 0.36 -11.89 -9.10
C LYS A 75 0.34 -13.35 -9.52
N GLU A 76 0.87 -13.68 -10.70
CA GLU A 76 0.98 -15.06 -11.19
C GLU A 76 1.86 -15.91 -10.27
N PHE A 77 3.03 -15.37 -9.87
CA PHE A 77 3.92 -16.04 -8.92
C PHE A 77 3.23 -16.28 -7.57
N LEU A 78 2.47 -15.29 -7.09
CA LEU A 78 1.73 -15.41 -5.84
C LEU A 78 0.65 -16.49 -5.93
N LYS A 79 -0.09 -16.54 -7.04
CA LYS A 79 -1.13 -17.53 -7.31
C LYS A 79 -0.59 -18.97 -7.28
N GLU A 80 0.61 -19.20 -7.82
CA GLU A 80 1.24 -20.53 -7.84
C GLU A 80 1.82 -20.93 -6.48
N HIS A 81 2.42 -19.98 -5.75
CA HIS A 81 3.24 -20.31 -4.58
C HIS A 81 2.61 -20.00 -3.22
N ASN A 82 1.60 -19.12 -3.17
CA ASN A 82 0.86 -18.76 -1.96
C ASN A 82 -0.58 -18.34 -2.31
N PRO A 83 -1.48 -19.30 -2.56
CA PRO A 83 -2.86 -19.02 -2.96
C PRO A 83 -3.66 -18.25 -1.89
N ASP A 84 -3.34 -18.44 -0.61
CA ASP A 84 -4.02 -17.73 0.48
C ASP A 84 -3.74 -16.23 0.43
N LEU A 85 -2.48 -15.84 0.18
CA LEU A 85 -2.11 -14.44 0.00
C LEU A 85 -2.64 -13.86 -1.32
N TYR A 86 -2.87 -14.70 -2.35
CA TYR A 86 -3.52 -14.29 -3.59
C TYR A 86 -5.01 -13.96 -3.41
N GLU A 87 -5.75 -14.70 -2.58
CA GLU A 87 -7.14 -14.33 -2.26
C GLU A 87 -7.20 -13.01 -1.47
N LYS A 88 -6.30 -12.83 -0.50
CA LYS A 88 -6.16 -11.57 0.25
C LYS A 88 -5.81 -10.38 -0.65
N LEU A 89 -5.02 -10.60 -1.70
CA LEU A 89 -4.71 -9.58 -2.69
C LEU A 89 -5.98 -9.06 -3.40
N LYS A 90 -6.90 -9.95 -3.76
CA LYS A 90 -8.15 -9.54 -4.44
C LYS A 90 -9.00 -8.64 -3.56
N GLU A 91 -9.04 -8.88 -2.25
CA GLU A 91 -9.71 -8.00 -1.31
C GLU A 91 -9.06 -6.60 -1.27
N ILE A 92 -7.73 -6.54 -1.30
CA ILE A 92 -6.98 -5.28 -1.39
C ILE A 92 -7.30 -4.56 -2.71
N GLU A 93 -7.29 -5.26 -3.85
CA GLU A 93 -7.64 -4.67 -5.15
C GLU A 93 -9.06 -4.13 -5.19
N LYS A 94 -10.01 -4.87 -4.62
CA LYS A 94 -11.40 -4.43 -4.50
C LYS A 94 -11.54 -3.17 -3.65
N GLU A 95 -10.93 -3.12 -2.48
CA GLU A 95 -10.94 -1.95 -1.60
C GLU A 95 -10.33 -0.71 -2.29
N ARG A 96 -9.24 -0.92 -3.04
CA ARG A 96 -8.62 0.15 -3.84
C ARG A 96 -9.56 0.69 -4.92
N GLU A 97 -10.24 -0.21 -5.63
CA GLU A 97 -11.21 0.18 -6.67
C GLU A 97 -12.38 0.94 -6.06
N GLU A 98 -12.92 0.49 -4.93
CA GLU A 98 -13.98 1.17 -4.20
C GLU A 98 -13.55 2.57 -3.74
N MET A 99 -12.35 2.72 -3.17
CA MET A 99 -11.81 4.02 -2.78
C MET A 99 -11.61 4.94 -3.99
N LYS A 100 -11.08 4.43 -5.09
CA LYS A 100 -10.92 5.17 -6.34
C LYS A 100 -12.26 5.66 -6.89
N GLU A 101 -13.28 4.80 -6.90
CA GLU A 101 -14.63 5.18 -7.33
C GLU A 101 -15.26 6.26 -6.44
N LYS A 102 -15.11 6.14 -5.11
CA LYS A 102 -15.58 7.14 -4.16
C LYS A 102 -14.91 8.50 -4.44
N LEU A 103 -13.59 8.52 -4.57
CA LEU A 103 -12.81 9.73 -4.89
C LEU A 103 -13.19 10.33 -6.25
N ASP A 104 -13.47 9.49 -7.24
CA ASP A 104 -13.85 9.97 -8.56
C ASP A 104 -15.23 10.66 -8.60
N LYS A 105 -16.11 10.35 -7.64
CA LYS A 105 -17.44 10.95 -7.50
C LYS A 105 -17.43 12.19 -6.59
N ALA A 106 -16.33 12.51 -5.92
CA ALA A 106 -16.25 13.65 -5.02
C ALA A 106 -16.26 14.99 -5.77
N ASP A 107 -17.12 15.90 -5.34
CA ASP A 107 -17.33 17.20 -5.98
C ASP A 107 -16.57 18.34 -5.29
N SER A 108 -16.02 18.11 -4.09
CA SER A 108 -15.22 19.11 -3.36
C SER A 108 -14.06 18.50 -2.59
N LYS A 109 -13.07 19.34 -2.25
CA LYS A 109 -11.91 18.89 -1.44
C LYS A 109 -12.31 18.41 -0.04
N GLU A 110 -13.35 18.99 0.54
CA GLU A 110 -13.88 18.55 1.83
C GLU A 110 -14.56 17.18 1.75
N GLU A 111 -15.22 16.89 0.63
CA GLU A 111 -15.81 15.56 0.41
C GLU A 111 -14.73 14.50 0.27
N VAL A 112 -13.61 14.82 -0.38
CA VAL A 112 -12.43 13.94 -0.47
C VAL A 112 -11.86 13.60 0.92
N GLU A 113 -11.70 14.59 1.80
CA GLU A 113 -11.25 14.35 3.18
C GLU A 113 -12.31 13.60 4.03
N LYS A 114 -13.60 13.83 3.76
CA LYS A 114 -14.69 13.08 4.40
C LYS A 114 -14.65 11.60 4.01
N ILE A 115 -14.49 11.29 2.72
CA ILE A 115 -14.36 9.91 2.22
C ILE A 115 -13.20 9.21 2.91
N LYS A 116 -12.02 9.85 2.98
CA LYS A 116 -10.87 9.28 3.70
C LYS A 116 -11.19 9.02 5.17
N SER A 117 -11.82 9.97 5.85
CA SER A 117 -12.15 9.85 7.26
C SER A 117 -13.16 8.73 7.53
N GLU A 118 -14.16 8.59 6.67
CA GLU A 118 -15.14 7.49 6.71
C GLU A 118 -14.45 6.14 6.54
N GLU A 119 -13.57 6.01 5.55
CA GLU A 119 -12.82 4.77 5.31
C GLU A 119 -11.93 4.37 6.51
N MET A 120 -11.20 5.34 7.07
CA MET A 120 -10.35 5.08 8.25
C MET A 120 -11.19 4.65 9.46
N ASN A 121 -12.39 5.20 9.62
CA ASN A 121 -13.31 4.80 10.69
C ASN A 121 -13.85 3.38 10.48
N GLU A 122 -14.11 2.98 9.23
CA GLU A 122 -14.52 1.61 8.88
C GLU A 122 -13.43 0.60 9.23
N PHE A 123 -12.17 0.85 8.83
CA PHE A 123 -11.05 0.00 9.20
C PHE A 123 -10.83 -0.05 10.72
N ALA A 124 -10.94 1.08 11.41
CA ALA A 124 -10.82 1.12 12.87
C ALA A 124 -11.90 0.27 13.54
N ALA A 125 -13.14 0.32 13.04
CA ALA A 125 -14.23 -0.53 13.52
C ALA A 125 -13.94 -2.02 13.28
N GLU A 126 -13.38 -2.38 12.13
CA GLU A 126 -13.01 -3.75 11.79
C GLU A 126 -11.90 -4.30 12.70
N VAL A 127 -10.81 -3.54 12.92
CA VAL A 127 -9.74 -3.91 13.85
C VAL A 127 -10.30 -4.14 15.25
N LYS A 128 -11.19 -3.24 15.70
CA LYS A 128 -11.85 -3.34 17.00
C LYS A 128 -12.74 -4.59 17.10
N ASN A 129 -13.38 -5.00 16.00
CA ASN A 129 -14.18 -6.22 15.93
C ASN A 129 -13.30 -7.47 16.00
N VAL A 130 -12.19 -7.51 15.24
CA VAL A 130 -11.19 -8.59 15.31
C VAL A 130 -10.62 -8.72 16.72
N GLY A 131 -10.30 -7.61 17.38
CA GLY A 131 -9.83 -7.58 18.76
C GLY A 131 -10.80 -8.25 19.75
N ARG A 132 -12.11 -8.04 19.58
CA ARG A 132 -13.18 -8.63 20.41
C ARG A 132 -13.49 -10.10 20.09
N SER A 133 -13.10 -10.58 18.92
CA SER A 133 -13.38 -11.97 18.52
C SER A 133 -12.74 -12.99 19.47
N SER A 134 -13.23 -14.22 19.48
CA SER A 134 -12.64 -15.33 20.25
C SER A 134 -11.49 -16.04 19.51
N LEU A 135 -10.98 -15.45 18.42
CA LEU A 135 -9.89 -16.03 17.63
C LEU A 135 -8.59 -16.13 18.46
N PRO A 136 -7.73 -17.13 18.20
CA PRO A 136 -6.36 -17.17 18.69
C PRO A 136 -5.59 -15.88 18.34
N VAL A 137 -4.65 -15.49 19.20
CA VAL A 137 -3.85 -14.26 19.02
C VAL A 137 -3.16 -14.22 17.66
N SER A 138 -2.60 -15.33 17.18
CA SER A 138 -1.95 -15.40 15.86
C SER A 138 -2.91 -15.06 14.72
N GLN A 139 -4.12 -15.63 14.74
CA GLN A 139 -5.14 -15.37 13.71
C GLN A 139 -5.68 -13.93 13.79
N LYS A 140 -5.78 -13.36 14.99
CA LYS A 140 -6.12 -11.93 15.14
C LYS A 140 -5.06 -11.03 14.52
N MET A 141 -3.77 -11.32 14.77
CA MET A 141 -2.68 -10.53 14.21
C MET A 141 -2.66 -10.61 12.68
N GLU A 142 -2.88 -11.80 12.12
CA GLU A 142 -2.97 -11.99 10.67
C GLU A 142 -4.17 -11.23 10.07
N ALA A 143 -5.33 -11.25 10.73
CA ALA A 143 -6.50 -10.49 10.29
C ALA A 143 -6.27 -8.97 10.39
N ILE A 144 -5.66 -8.48 11.47
CA ILE A 144 -5.30 -7.06 11.63
C ILE A 144 -4.27 -6.64 10.58
N GLU A 145 -3.30 -7.49 10.28
CA GLU A 145 -2.31 -7.25 9.23
C GLU A 145 -2.98 -7.15 7.85
N GLN A 146 -3.97 -8.00 7.57
CA GLN A 146 -4.75 -7.92 6.34
C GLN A 146 -5.57 -6.63 6.26
N ILE A 147 -6.21 -6.22 7.35
CA ILE A 147 -6.91 -4.92 7.43
C ILE A 147 -5.91 -3.78 7.15
N GLY A 148 -4.72 -3.85 7.74
CA GLY A 148 -3.65 -2.88 7.52
C GLY A 148 -3.24 -2.77 6.06
N ARG A 149 -3.12 -3.88 5.34
CA ARG A 149 -2.80 -3.88 3.90
C ARG A 149 -3.90 -3.25 3.05
N ARG A 150 -5.18 -3.56 3.33
CA ARG A 150 -6.33 -2.94 2.65
C ARG A 150 -6.35 -1.45 2.87
N MET A 151 -6.17 -1.01 4.13
CA MET A 151 -6.07 0.39 4.49
C MET A 151 -4.92 1.11 3.76
N GLN A 152 -3.73 0.51 3.69
CA GLN A 152 -2.60 1.10 2.95
C GLN A 152 -2.87 1.19 1.44
N GLY A 153 -3.50 0.17 0.86
CA GLY A 153 -3.95 0.20 -0.53
C GLY A 153 -4.91 1.37 -0.81
N ALA A 154 -5.94 1.56 0.03
CA ALA A 154 -6.88 2.66 -0.10
C ALA A 154 -6.21 4.04 0.08
N LEU A 155 -5.30 4.16 1.06
CA LEU A 155 -4.53 5.39 1.29
C LEU A 155 -3.59 5.73 0.11
N ASP A 156 -3.01 4.73 -0.55
CA ASP A 156 -2.21 4.96 -1.75
C ASP A 156 -3.05 5.56 -2.88
N GLU A 157 -4.29 5.07 -3.11
CA GLU A 157 -5.21 5.68 -4.08
C GLU A 157 -5.61 7.11 -3.69
N TYR A 158 -5.88 7.36 -2.41
CA TYR A 158 -6.08 8.71 -1.89
C TYR A 158 -4.89 9.64 -2.19
N ASN A 159 -3.68 9.18 -1.90
CA ASN A 159 -2.46 9.94 -2.11
C ASN A 159 -2.18 10.21 -3.60
N LYS A 160 -2.54 9.27 -4.48
CA LYS A 160 -2.49 9.48 -5.93
C LYS A 160 -3.52 10.50 -6.39
N PHE A 161 -4.75 10.40 -5.89
CA PHE A 161 -5.83 11.30 -6.26
C PHE A 161 -5.57 12.74 -5.84
N THR A 162 -5.10 12.97 -4.61
CA THR A 162 -4.77 14.32 -4.10
C THR A 162 -3.62 14.99 -4.86
N LYS A 163 -2.76 14.21 -5.51
CA LYS A 163 -1.71 14.71 -6.43
C LYS A 163 -2.19 14.91 -7.86
N SER A 164 -3.43 14.53 -8.18
CA SER A 164 -3.97 14.62 -9.53
C SER A 164 -4.44 16.04 -9.89
N GLU A 165 -4.51 16.31 -11.21
CA GLU A 165 -5.13 17.54 -11.70
C GLU A 165 -6.61 17.64 -11.34
N LYS A 166 -7.31 16.51 -11.26
CA LYS A 166 -8.74 16.47 -10.93
C LYS A 166 -8.97 17.07 -9.54
N TYR A 167 -8.21 16.61 -8.54
CA TYR A 167 -8.26 17.17 -7.19
C TYR A 167 -7.89 18.66 -7.15
N SER A 168 -6.89 19.07 -7.94
CA SER A 168 -6.47 20.47 -8.02
C SER A 168 -7.57 21.40 -8.53
N LYS A 169 -8.47 20.88 -9.37
CA LYS A 169 -9.62 21.61 -9.96
C LYS A 169 -10.87 21.58 -9.08
N LEU A 170 -10.89 20.76 -8.02
CA LEU A 170 -12.04 20.70 -7.11
C LEU A 170 -12.17 22.01 -6.32
N PRO A 171 -13.40 22.53 -6.16
CA PRO A 171 -13.65 23.70 -5.33
C PRO A 171 -13.47 23.39 -3.83
N LEU A 172 -13.15 24.42 -3.04
CA LEU A 172 -13.51 24.44 -1.62
C LEU A 172 -14.98 24.84 -1.52
N LYS A 173 -15.77 24.25 -0.60
CA LYS A 173 -17.22 24.57 -0.56
C LYS A 173 -17.48 26.04 -0.22
N GLU A 174 -16.55 26.71 0.46
CA GLU A 174 -16.62 28.15 0.73
C GLU A 174 -16.68 28.98 -0.58
N ASP A 175 -15.92 28.56 -1.61
CA ASP A 175 -15.92 29.21 -2.92
C ASP A 175 -17.19 28.93 -3.73
N GLU A 176 -17.84 27.78 -3.53
CA GLU A 176 -19.10 27.44 -4.21
C GLU A 176 -20.27 28.26 -3.73
N GLU A 177 -20.39 28.46 -2.41
CA GLU A 177 -21.44 29.33 -1.86
C GLU A 177 -21.27 30.76 -2.35
N GLU A 178 -20.03 31.26 -2.44
CA GLU A 178 -19.77 32.58 -3.00
C GLU A 178 -20.06 32.66 -4.50
N LYS A 179 -19.71 31.64 -5.29
CA LYS A 179 -19.99 31.63 -6.74
C LYS A 179 -21.47 31.46 -7.05
N LYS A 180 -22.21 30.65 -6.27
CA LYS A 180 -23.67 30.54 -6.36
C LYS A 180 -24.35 31.84 -5.92
N LYS A 181 -23.86 32.51 -4.87
CA LYS A 181 -24.34 33.84 -4.44
C LYS A 181 -24.02 34.93 -5.47
N LYS A 182 -22.84 34.92 -6.10
CA LYS A 182 -22.43 35.86 -7.17
C LYS A 182 -23.21 35.61 -8.48
N GLY A 183 -23.42 34.37 -8.89
CA GLY A 183 -24.21 34.03 -10.08
C GLY A 183 -25.70 34.38 -9.94
N VAL A 184 -26.27 34.29 -8.74
CA VAL A 184 -27.63 34.78 -8.44
C VAL A 184 -27.65 36.32 -8.34
N ALA A 185 -26.59 36.94 -7.79
CA ALA A 185 -26.48 38.39 -7.72
C ALA A 185 -26.28 39.05 -9.10
N ASP A 186 -25.57 38.42 -10.05
CA ASP A 186 -25.39 38.95 -11.41
C ASP A 186 -26.68 38.92 -12.24
N ILE A 187 -27.61 38.02 -11.92
CA ILE A 187 -28.97 38.00 -12.51
C ILE A 187 -29.85 39.12 -11.91
N ILE A 188 -29.56 39.54 -10.68
CA ILE A 188 -30.32 40.57 -9.95
C ILE A 188 -29.69 41.99 -10.14
N SER A 189 -28.40 42.08 -10.44
CA SER A 189 -27.63 43.33 -10.55
C SER A 189 -27.55 43.88 -11.98
N GLY A 190 -28.68 43.81 -12.69
CA GLY A 190 -28.92 44.61 -13.90
C GLY A 190 -29.31 46.06 -13.59
N ASN A 191 -29.32 46.49 -12.32
CA ASN A 191 -29.62 47.87 -11.97
C ASN A 191 -28.81 48.40 -10.76
N ASN A 192 -28.05 49.44 -11.10
CA ASN A 192 -27.69 50.60 -10.29
C ASN A 192 -26.34 50.61 -9.58
N LYS A 193 -25.57 51.62 -9.96
CA LYS A 193 -24.25 52.03 -9.48
C LYS A 193 -24.37 52.58 -8.06
N ASN A 194 -23.39 52.32 -7.20
CA ASN A 194 -22.59 53.34 -6.50
C ASN A 194 -21.59 52.72 -5.50
N ASN A 195 -20.31 52.92 -5.83
CA ASN A 195 -19.12 53.19 -5.03
C ASN A 195 -19.17 53.05 -3.48
N ILE A 196 -18.21 52.30 -2.90
CA ILE A 196 -17.24 52.71 -1.84
C ILE A 196 -16.14 51.63 -1.75
N GLN A 197 -14.88 52.05 -1.69
CA GLN A 197 -13.65 51.26 -1.51
C GLN A 197 -13.05 51.55 -0.10
N PRO A 198 -11.96 50.90 0.34
CA PRO A 198 -11.88 49.64 1.09
C PRO A 198 -11.39 49.84 2.56
N SER A 199 -11.57 48.83 3.41
CA SER A 199 -10.87 48.74 4.71
C SER A 199 -10.17 47.39 4.82
N ASN A 200 -8.84 47.43 4.91
CA ASN A 200 -8.00 46.33 5.34
C ASN A 200 -8.28 46.01 6.81
N ASP A 201 -8.17 44.75 7.21
CA ASP A 201 -7.25 44.34 8.28
C ASP A 201 -7.21 42.81 8.47
N ASN A 202 -5.96 42.33 8.49
CA ASN A 202 -5.37 41.18 9.19
C ASN A 202 -5.64 39.73 8.78
N LEU A 203 -4.57 39.16 8.22
CA LEU A 203 -4.14 37.77 8.35
C LEU A 203 -4.30 37.26 9.79
N VAL A 204 -4.93 36.11 9.93
CA VAL A 204 -4.50 35.10 10.91
C VAL A 204 -4.22 33.84 10.10
N VAL A 205 -2.93 33.55 9.94
CA VAL A 205 -2.43 32.26 9.49
C VAL A 205 -2.64 31.32 10.66
N GLU A 206 -3.66 30.47 10.60
CA GLU A 206 -3.81 29.38 11.55
C GLU A 206 -2.97 28.20 11.03
N GLU A 207 -1.82 28.00 11.67
CA GLU A 207 -0.88 26.91 11.40
C GLU A 207 -1.60 25.56 11.49
N GLN A 208 -1.34 24.72 10.48
CA GLN A 208 -1.71 23.31 10.47
C GLN A 208 -0.98 22.59 11.61
N PRO A 209 -1.64 21.75 12.43
CA PRO A 209 -0.93 20.95 13.41
C PRO A 209 -0.13 19.83 12.71
N ASP A 210 1.19 19.88 12.88
CA ASP A 210 2.15 18.85 12.47
C ASP A 210 1.73 17.44 12.98
N VAL A 211 1.79 16.48 12.06
CA VAL A 211 1.42 15.06 12.23
C VAL A 211 2.38 14.30 13.17
N ASP A 212 3.44 14.95 13.66
CA ASP A 212 4.37 14.46 14.68
C ASP A 212 4.03 14.95 16.11
N THR A 213 2.79 15.37 16.35
CA THR A 213 2.41 15.82 17.69
C THR A 213 2.45 14.65 18.69
N PRO A 214 3.06 14.84 19.88
CA PRO A 214 3.09 13.83 20.96
C PRO A 214 1.70 13.29 21.35
N ALA A 215 0.63 14.00 20.98
CA ALA A 215 -0.75 13.61 21.18
C ALA A 215 -1.15 12.34 20.41
N MET A 216 -0.75 12.17 19.14
CA MET A 216 -1.07 10.96 18.37
C MET A 216 -0.28 9.74 18.84
N GLN A 217 0.99 9.93 19.21
CA GLN A 217 1.78 8.85 19.80
C GLN A 217 1.25 8.45 21.18
N LYS A 218 0.70 9.40 21.95
CA LYS A 218 0.07 9.14 23.25
C LYS A 218 -1.26 8.40 23.08
N PHE A 219 -2.05 8.72 22.05
CA PHE A 219 -3.28 7.99 21.71
C PHE A 219 -2.97 6.53 21.38
N LEU A 220 -2.03 6.27 20.46
CA LEU A 220 -1.61 4.92 20.08
C LEU A 220 -1.03 4.13 21.25
N LYS A 221 -0.24 4.76 22.13
CA LYS A 221 0.30 4.09 23.34
C LYS A 221 -0.78 3.81 24.39
N SER A 222 -1.82 4.64 24.47
CA SER A 222 -2.91 4.46 25.44
C SER A 222 -3.91 3.38 25.04
N GLU A 223 -4.13 3.14 23.74
CA GLU A 223 -5.03 2.07 23.26
C GLU A 223 -4.37 0.69 23.17
N LEU A 224 -3.04 0.62 23.18
CA LEU A 224 -2.26 -0.63 23.13
C LEU A 224 -1.87 -1.21 24.49
N THR A 225 -2.32 -0.63 25.61
CA THR A 225 -2.04 -1.17 26.95
C THR A 225 -3.22 -2.03 27.42
N ILE A 226 -3.16 -3.33 27.15
CA ILE A 226 -3.80 -4.40 27.95
C ILE A 226 -2.68 -5.12 28.70
#